data_AF-A0A831V7M7-F1
#
_entry.id   AF-A0A831V7M7-F1
#
_cell.length_a   1.000
_cell.length_b   1.000
_cell.length_c   1.000
_cell.angle_alpha   90.00
_cell.angle_beta   90.00
_cell.angle_gamma   90.00
#
_symmetry.space_group_name_H-M   'P 1'
#
loop_
_entity.id
_entity.type
_entity.pdbx_description
1 polymer ?
#
loop_
_entity_poly.entity_id
_entity_poly.type
_entity_poly.pdbx_seq_one_letter_code
_entity_poly.pdbx_strand_id
1 'polypeptide(L)'
;MRIILVAVPGGGKTTIMNYVKKKLPDVQIVNFGDVMLEISRKKYGIENRDDMRKKIPVEEYRKVQEEAADRIASLPGDVIVDTHASIKMSGGYYPGLPDRVAARLKPDAIVLVEYDPKDVLERRRGDPTRFRDVETEEDVEMHQMANRYYAFAAANAAECTVHILSFRGKPQSRPFEHAEMAADYIANLLLSSRGLR
;
A
#
# COMPACT_ATOMS: atom_id res chain seq x y z
N MET A 1 -16.35 1.56 -3.36
CA MET A 1 -15.11 1.65 -4.16
C MET A 1 -13.93 1.12 -3.35
N ARG A 2 -13.04 0.34 -3.95
CA ARG A 2 -11.81 -0.21 -3.35
C ARG A 2 -10.58 0.45 -3.96
N ILE A 3 -9.79 1.10 -3.12
CA ILE A 3 -8.54 1.76 -3.53
C ILE A 3 -7.36 1.06 -2.87
N ILE A 4 -6.36 0.68 -3.66
CA ILE A 4 -5.06 0.25 -3.13
C ILE A 4 -4.16 1.48 -3.02
N LEU A 5 -3.66 1.77 -1.82
CA LEU A 5 -2.70 2.85 -1.61
C LEU A 5 -1.27 2.31 -1.58
N VAL A 6 -0.46 2.74 -2.54
CA VAL A 6 0.94 2.36 -2.69
C VAL A 6 1.84 3.56 -2.49
N ALA A 7 2.87 3.38 -1.67
CA ALA A 7 4.02 4.28 -1.59
C ALA A 7 5.20 3.47 -1.03
N VAL A 8 6.42 3.94 -1.30
CA VAL A 8 7.62 3.38 -0.65
C VAL A 8 7.52 3.54 0.87
N PRO A 9 8.17 2.65 1.66
CA PRO A 9 8.32 2.86 3.09
C PRO A 9 8.86 4.27 3.41
N GLY A 10 8.18 5.04 4.26
CA GLY A 10 8.51 6.47 4.49
C GLY A 10 7.75 7.45 3.58
N GLY A 11 6.94 6.96 2.63
CA GLY A 11 6.07 7.77 1.77
C GLY A 11 4.76 8.26 2.42
N GLY A 12 4.58 8.06 3.73
CA GLY A 12 3.49 8.69 4.49
C GLY A 12 2.10 8.04 4.35
N LYS A 13 1.98 6.77 3.92
CA LYS A 13 0.67 6.08 3.75
C LYS A 13 -0.24 6.22 4.97
N THR A 14 0.29 5.94 6.16
CA THR A 14 -0.48 6.05 7.42
C THR A 14 -1.02 7.47 7.64
N THR A 15 -0.19 8.49 7.38
CA THR A 15 -0.60 9.90 7.48
C THR A 15 -1.69 10.25 6.46
N ILE A 16 -1.54 9.81 5.21
CA ILE A 16 -2.53 10.01 4.14
C ILE A 16 -3.86 9.37 4.54
N MET A 17 -3.85 8.10 4.95
CA MET A 17 -5.06 7.37 5.35
C MET A 17 -5.75 8.02 6.55
N ASN A 18 -5.00 8.53 7.53
CA ASN A 18 -5.56 9.27 8.65
C ASN A 18 -6.29 10.54 8.20
N TYR A 19 -5.72 11.28 7.24
CA TYR A 19 -6.41 12.44 6.66
C TYR A 19 -7.66 12.06 5.87
N VAL A 20 -7.61 10.96 5.09
CA VAL A 20 -8.80 10.45 4.40
C VAL A 20 -9.89 10.08 5.41
N LYS A 21 -9.55 9.36 6.49
CA LYS A 21 -10.49 8.95 7.53
C LYS A 21 -11.11 10.14 8.28
N LYS A 22 -10.36 11.22 8.47
CA LYS A 22 -10.89 12.48 9.04
C LYS A 22 -11.92 13.14 8.12
N LYS A 23 -11.72 13.07 6.80
CA LYS A 23 -12.61 13.66 5.79
C LYS A 23 -13.83 12.79 5.50
N LEU A 24 -13.64 11.47 5.46
CA LEU A 24 -14.66 10.46 5.16
C LEU A 24 -14.63 9.37 6.26
N PRO A 25 -15.30 9.59 7.41
CA PRO A 25 -15.26 8.68 8.56
C PRO A 25 -15.84 7.30 8.28
N ASP A 26 -16.67 7.15 7.26
CA ASP A 26 -17.31 5.91 6.81
C ASP A 26 -16.39 5.01 5.97
N VAL A 27 -15.28 5.55 5.43
CA VAL A 27 -14.30 4.78 4.65
C VAL A 27 -13.56 3.79 5.55
N GLN A 28 -13.52 2.53 5.15
CA GLN A 28 -12.79 1.49 5.86
C GLN A 28 -11.33 1.50 5.45
N ILE A 29 -10.41 1.40 6.43
CA ILE A 29 -8.98 1.26 6.16
C ILE A 29 -8.58 -0.14 6.61
N VAL A 30 -7.98 -0.90 5.70
CA VAL A 30 -7.62 -2.30 5.93
C VAL A 30 -6.18 -2.51 5.56
N ASN A 31 -5.37 -2.99 6.51
CA ASN A 31 -4.00 -3.40 6.24
C ASN A 31 -3.98 -4.87 5.79
N PHE A 32 -3.50 -5.12 4.58
CA PHE A 32 -3.49 -6.48 4.00
C PHE A 32 -2.69 -7.46 4.87
N GLY A 33 -1.56 -7.01 5.42
CA GLY A 33 -0.69 -7.82 6.27
C GLY A 33 -1.33 -8.20 7.62
N ASP A 34 -2.21 -7.34 8.17
CA ASP A 34 -2.96 -7.67 9.39
C ASP A 34 -4.02 -8.74 9.12
N VAL A 35 -4.73 -8.65 7.99
CA VAL A 35 -5.71 -9.68 7.59
C VAL A 35 -5.01 -11.02 7.39
N MET A 36 -3.84 -11.03 6.72
CA MET A 36 -3.03 -12.23 6.58
C MET A 36 -2.58 -12.80 7.93
N LEU A 37 -2.15 -11.95 8.87
CA LEU A 37 -1.72 -12.38 10.20
C LEU A 37 -2.87 -12.97 10.99
N GLU A 38 -4.07 -12.39 10.91
CA GLU A 38 -5.26 -12.93 11.57
C GLU A 38 -5.61 -14.33 11.05
N ILE A 39 -5.56 -14.55 9.73
CA ILE A 39 -5.78 -15.87 9.11
C ILE A 39 -4.68 -16.84 9.55
N SER A 40 -3.42 -16.39 9.55
CA SER A 40 -2.26 -17.21 9.90
C SER A 40 -2.26 -17.63 11.37
N ARG A 41 -2.71 -16.75 12.27
CA ARG A 41 -2.95 -17.07 13.69
C ARG A 41 -3.94 -18.21 13.83
N LYS A 42 -5.10 -18.11 13.15
CA LYS A 42 -6.19 -19.08 13.24
C LYS A 42 -5.82 -20.45 12.65
N LYS A 43 -5.07 -20.47 11.54
CA LYS A 43 -4.77 -21.70 10.79
C LYS A 43 -3.46 -22.39 11.21
N TYR A 44 -2.46 -21.62 11.61
CA TYR A 44 -1.09 -22.11 11.79
C TYR A 44 -0.45 -21.66 13.12
N GLY A 45 -1.17 -20.97 14.00
CA GLY A 45 -0.64 -20.53 15.30
C GLY A 45 0.47 -19.49 15.22
N ILE A 46 0.53 -18.70 14.15
CA ILE A 46 1.59 -17.71 13.93
C ILE A 46 1.31 -16.41 14.68
N GLU A 47 2.17 -16.00 15.61
CA GLU A 47 1.90 -14.82 16.44
C GLU A 47 2.39 -13.49 15.85
N ASN A 48 3.42 -13.51 15.02
CA ASN A 48 4.05 -12.32 14.45
C ASN A 48 4.23 -12.43 12.92
N ARG A 49 4.38 -11.29 12.24
CA ARG A 49 4.41 -11.23 10.77
C ARG A 49 5.66 -11.89 10.16
N ASP A 50 6.79 -11.81 10.85
CA ASP A 50 8.07 -12.36 10.37
C ASP A 50 8.03 -13.89 10.33
N ASP A 51 7.36 -14.50 11.29
CA ASP A 51 7.14 -15.93 11.37
C ASP A 51 6.26 -16.47 10.23
N MET A 52 5.33 -15.66 9.69
CA MET A 52 4.47 -16.11 8.58
C MET A 52 5.30 -16.58 7.38
N ARG A 53 6.39 -15.86 7.06
CA ARG A 53 7.24 -16.19 5.91
C ARG A 53 8.23 -17.32 6.18
N LYS A 54 8.59 -17.54 7.45
CA LYS A 54 9.57 -18.54 7.88
C LYS A 54 8.95 -19.90 8.15
N LYS A 55 7.73 -19.91 8.70
CA LYS A 55 7.09 -21.11 9.25
C LYS A 55 5.96 -21.66 8.37
N ILE A 56 5.34 -20.85 7.52
CA ILE A 56 4.27 -21.31 6.63
C ILE A 56 4.89 -21.79 5.30
N PRO A 57 4.60 -23.03 4.85
CA PRO A 57 5.02 -23.50 3.53
C PRO A 57 4.55 -22.55 2.42
N VAL A 58 5.35 -22.40 1.36
CA VAL A 58 5.09 -21.40 0.30
C VAL A 58 3.69 -21.50 -0.31
N GLU A 59 3.21 -22.72 -0.61
CA GLU A 59 1.86 -22.89 -1.19
C GLU A 59 0.75 -22.53 -0.20
N GLU A 60 0.93 -22.83 1.08
CA GLU A 60 -0.01 -22.43 2.13
C GLU A 60 0.01 -20.91 2.36
N TYR A 61 1.19 -20.29 2.32
CA TYR A 61 1.33 -18.84 2.39
C TYR A 61 0.61 -18.15 1.23
N ARG A 62 0.65 -18.73 0.02
CA ARG A 62 -0.12 -18.22 -1.13
C ARG A 62 -1.63 -18.32 -0.91
N LYS A 63 -2.12 -19.43 -0.35
CA LYS A 63 -3.54 -19.58 0.01
C LYS A 63 -3.99 -18.54 1.05
N VAL A 64 -3.14 -18.25 2.04
CA VAL A 64 -3.40 -17.17 3.02
C VAL A 64 -3.53 -15.82 2.32
N GLN A 65 -2.70 -15.52 1.32
CA GLN A 65 -2.81 -14.28 0.54
C GLN A 65 -4.12 -14.22 -0.26
N GLU A 66 -4.52 -15.32 -0.88
CA GLU A 66 -5.76 -15.40 -1.65
C GLU A 66 -6.99 -15.21 -0.74
N GLU A 67 -7.03 -15.89 0.41
CA GLU A 67 -8.10 -15.76 1.39
C GLU A 67 -8.16 -14.35 1.99
N ALA A 68 -7.01 -13.72 2.25
CA ALA A 68 -6.96 -12.33 2.67
C ALA A 68 -7.55 -11.40 1.59
N ALA A 69 -7.22 -11.65 0.32
CA ALA A 69 -7.76 -10.89 -0.80
C ALA A 69 -9.29 -11.05 -0.90
N ASP A 70 -9.80 -12.27 -0.83
CA ASP A 70 -11.25 -12.56 -0.89
C ASP A 70 -12.00 -11.94 0.30
N ARG A 71 -11.42 -11.98 1.50
CA ARG A 71 -12.00 -11.35 2.69
C ARG A 71 -12.07 -9.83 2.55
N ILE A 72 -11.04 -9.19 1.98
CA ILE A 72 -11.05 -7.74 1.76
C ILE A 72 -12.01 -7.36 0.61
N ALA A 73 -12.08 -8.19 -0.44
CA ALA A 73 -12.98 -8.00 -1.57
C ALA A 73 -14.47 -8.11 -1.17
N SER A 74 -14.79 -8.88 -0.13
CA SER A 74 -16.17 -9.00 0.37
C SER A 74 -16.59 -7.87 1.32
N LEU A 75 -15.67 -6.99 1.73
CA LEU A 75 -16.03 -5.84 2.58
C LEU A 75 -16.95 -4.87 1.81
N PRO A 76 -18.07 -4.46 2.43
CA PRO A 76 -19.02 -3.53 1.82
C PRO A 76 -18.47 -2.09 1.85
N GLY A 77 -19.06 -1.21 1.03
CA GLY A 77 -18.76 0.22 1.04
C GLY A 77 -17.38 0.58 0.47
N ASP A 78 -16.85 1.71 0.93
CA ASP A 78 -15.55 2.22 0.48
C ASP A 78 -14.43 1.67 1.35
N VAL A 79 -13.39 1.12 0.70
CA VAL A 79 -12.26 0.49 1.38
C VAL A 79 -10.94 0.98 0.79
N ILE A 80 -10.04 1.42 1.66
CA ILE A 80 -8.65 1.68 1.33
C ILE A 80 -7.80 0.53 1.85
N VAL A 81 -7.07 -0.11 0.95
CA VAL A 81 -6.19 -1.23 1.26
C VAL A 81 -4.75 -0.71 1.39
N ASP A 82 -4.21 -0.79 2.59
CA ASP A 82 -2.79 -0.53 2.87
C ASP A 82 -1.98 -1.80 2.60
N THR A 83 -1.16 -1.73 1.56
CA THR A 83 -0.25 -2.81 1.16
C THR A 83 0.97 -2.22 0.46
N HIS A 84 1.86 -3.09 0.01
CA HIS A 84 3.03 -2.75 -0.78
C HIS A 84 2.86 -3.29 -2.19
N ALA A 85 3.18 -2.51 -3.22
CA ALA A 85 3.26 -3.06 -4.59
C ALA A 85 4.50 -3.94 -4.72
N SER A 86 5.62 -3.53 -4.11
CA SER A 86 6.83 -4.32 -4.02
C SER A 86 7.45 -4.30 -2.63
N ILE A 87 8.07 -5.42 -2.26
CA ILE A 87 8.74 -5.62 -0.98
C ILE A 87 10.21 -5.89 -1.28
N LYS A 88 11.08 -4.97 -0.84
CA LYS A 88 12.53 -5.14 -0.94
C LYS A 88 12.95 -6.31 -0.06
N MET A 89 13.67 -7.26 -0.63
CA MET A 89 14.24 -8.44 0.02
C MET A 89 15.74 -8.50 -0.27
N SER A 90 16.49 -9.33 0.46
CA SER A 90 17.89 -9.61 0.16
C SER A 90 18.01 -10.19 -1.27
N GLY A 91 18.51 -9.39 -2.21
CA GLY A 91 18.72 -9.80 -3.61
C GLY A 91 17.62 -9.41 -4.60
N GLY A 92 16.57 -8.67 -4.22
CA GLY A 92 15.60 -8.18 -5.20
C GLY A 92 14.29 -7.61 -4.65
N TYR A 93 13.30 -7.47 -5.53
CA TYR A 93 11.95 -6.98 -5.20
C TYR A 93 10.92 -8.10 -5.37
N TYR A 94 10.15 -8.37 -4.33
CA TYR A 94 9.07 -9.34 -4.35
C TYR A 94 7.73 -8.65 -4.60
N PRO A 95 6.86 -9.19 -5.49
CA PRO A 95 5.55 -8.60 -5.77
C PRO A 95 4.65 -8.70 -4.54
N GLY A 96 4.19 -7.55 -4.04
CA GLY A 96 3.21 -7.52 -2.95
C GLY A 96 1.77 -7.74 -3.41
N LEU A 97 1.52 -7.56 -4.73
CA LEU A 97 0.23 -7.80 -5.38
C LEU A 97 0.40 -8.67 -6.63
N PRO A 98 0.77 -9.95 -6.48
CA PRO A 98 0.81 -10.87 -7.61
C PRO A 98 -0.60 -11.06 -8.21
N ASP A 99 -0.68 -11.46 -9.48
CA ASP A 99 -1.92 -11.55 -10.26
C ASP A 99 -3.06 -12.26 -9.52
N ARG A 100 -2.77 -13.41 -8.88
CA ARG A 100 -3.74 -14.18 -8.09
C ARG A 100 -4.41 -13.36 -6.99
N VAL A 101 -3.67 -12.44 -6.37
CA VAL A 101 -4.13 -11.56 -5.29
C VAL A 101 -4.85 -10.35 -5.88
N ALA A 102 -4.25 -9.68 -6.87
CA ALA A 102 -4.82 -8.48 -7.48
C ALA A 102 -6.21 -8.76 -8.10
N ALA A 103 -6.33 -9.84 -8.86
CA ALA A 103 -7.59 -10.26 -9.50
C ALA A 103 -8.71 -10.61 -8.49
N ARG A 104 -8.35 -11.13 -7.31
CA ARG A 104 -9.32 -11.45 -6.23
C ARG A 104 -9.73 -10.21 -5.45
N LEU A 105 -8.76 -9.34 -5.18
CA LEU A 105 -8.98 -8.12 -4.41
C LEU A 105 -9.95 -7.17 -5.13
N LYS A 106 -10.01 -7.24 -6.47
CA LYS A 106 -10.88 -6.44 -7.34
C LYS A 106 -10.87 -4.96 -6.96
N PRO A 107 -9.69 -4.31 -6.95
CA PRO A 107 -9.61 -2.87 -6.76
C PRO A 107 -10.28 -2.12 -7.91
N ASP A 108 -10.87 -0.98 -7.61
CA ASP A 108 -11.37 -0.04 -8.62
C ASP A 108 -10.26 0.92 -9.06
N ALA A 109 -9.26 1.16 -8.20
CA ALA A 109 -8.09 1.98 -8.51
C ALA A 109 -6.87 1.61 -7.66
N ILE A 110 -5.68 1.84 -8.21
CA ILE A 110 -4.40 1.85 -7.49
C ILE A 110 -3.90 3.29 -7.45
N VAL A 111 -3.71 3.85 -6.26
CA VAL A 111 -3.12 5.18 -6.06
C VAL A 111 -1.66 5.00 -5.64
N LEU A 112 -0.73 5.42 -6.49
CA LEU A 112 0.71 5.36 -6.24
C LEU A 112 1.23 6.76 -5.91
N VAL A 113 1.83 6.92 -4.74
CA VAL A 113 2.39 8.20 -4.29
C VAL A 113 3.91 8.16 -4.34
N GLU A 114 4.50 9.15 -5.00
CA GLU A 114 5.94 9.27 -5.22
C GLU A 114 6.47 10.62 -4.73
N TYR A 115 7.72 10.62 -4.28
CA TYR A 115 8.43 11.78 -3.74
C TYR A 115 9.85 11.85 -4.30
N ASP A 116 10.53 12.97 -4.06
CA ASP A 116 11.97 13.01 -4.25
C ASP A 116 12.66 12.02 -3.28
N PRO A 117 13.64 11.23 -3.76
CA PRO A 117 14.36 10.26 -2.93
C PRO A 117 14.93 10.84 -1.63
N LYS A 118 15.54 12.02 -1.69
CA LYS A 118 16.04 12.77 -0.53
C LYS A 118 14.97 12.97 0.55
N ASP A 119 13.76 13.37 0.19
CA ASP A 119 12.68 13.63 1.15
C ASP A 119 12.25 12.34 1.85
N VAL A 120 12.24 11.23 1.10
CA VAL A 120 11.96 9.91 1.66
C VAL A 120 13.05 9.50 2.64
N LEU A 121 14.32 9.69 2.30
CA LEU A 121 15.45 9.39 3.19
C LEU A 121 15.41 10.25 4.45
N GLU A 122 15.14 11.55 4.35
CA GLU A 122 15.00 12.44 5.51
C GLU A 122 13.87 11.95 6.44
N ARG A 123 12.70 11.61 5.89
CA ARG A 123 11.60 11.03 6.68
C ARG A 123 11.98 9.71 7.33
N ARG A 124 12.77 8.87 6.65
CA ARG A 124 13.26 7.58 7.19
C ARG A 124 14.21 7.80 8.37
N ARG A 125 15.13 8.76 8.28
CA ARG A 125 16.07 9.10 9.36
C ARG A 125 15.35 9.62 10.61
N GLY A 126 14.23 10.31 10.43
CA GLY A 126 13.39 10.79 11.53
C GLY A 126 12.52 9.75 12.23
N ASP A 127 12.48 8.49 11.75
CA ASP A 127 11.65 7.41 12.31
C ASP A 127 12.51 6.37 13.06
N PRO A 128 12.72 6.52 14.39
CA PRO A 128 13.59 5.64 15.17
C PRO A 128 13.01 4.24 15.39
N THR A 129 11.73 4.04 15.07
CA THR A 129 11.04 2.76 15.30
C THR A 129 11.35 1.69 14.25
N ARG A 130 12.10 2.07 13.20
CA ARG A 130 12.41 1.19 12.08
C ARG A 130 13.91 1.22 11.78
N PHE A 131 14.64 0.23 12.30
CA PHE A 131 15.99 -0.07 11.81
C PHE A 131 15.90 -0.38 10.31
N ARG A 132 16.60 0.40 9.49
CA ARG A 132 16.75 0.16 8.06
C ARG A 132 18.22 0.17 7.72
N ASP A 133 18.60 -0.68 6.78
CA ASP A 133 19.92 -0.63 6.17
C ASP A 133 20.20 0.78 5.64
N VAL A 134 21.47 1.16 5.56
CA VAL A 134 21.88 2.43 4.96
C VAL A 134 21.45 2.42 3.49
N GLU A 135 20.38 3.13 3.16
CA GLU A 135 19.85 3.26 1.81
C GLU A 135 20.27 4.59 1.18
N THR A 136 20.59 4.54 -0.10
CA THR A 136 20.93 5.71 -0.93
C THR A 136 19.70 6.31 -1.60
N GLU A 137 19.84 7.47 -2.24
CA GLU A 137 18.76 8.04 -3.07
C GLU A 137 18.45 7.13 -4.26
N GLU A 138 19.47 6.49 -4.84
CA GLU A 138 19.32 5.51 -5.93
C GLU A 138 18.51 4.29 -5.48
N ASP A 139 18.70 3.80 -4.25
CA ASP A 139 17.90 2.71 -3.67
C ASP A 139 16.42 3.07 -3.59
N VAL A 140 16.12 4.29 -3.12
CA VAL A 140 14.74 4.78 -3.02
C VAL A 140 14.15 4.95 -4.41
N GLU A 141 14.90 5.52 -5.35
CA GLU A 141 14.48 5.71 -6.72
C GLU A 141 14.13 4.37 -7.38
N MET A 142 15.02 3.38 -7.24
CA MET A 142 14.80 2.03 -7.73
C MET A 142 13.57 1.38 -7.10
N HIS A 143 13.32 1.58 -5.80
CA HIS A 143 12.13 1.06 -5.13
C HIS A 143 10.83 1.75 -5.61
N GLN A 144 10.86 3.06 -5.86
CA GLN A 144 9.72 3.77 -6.46
C GLN A 144 9.43 3.25 -7.88
N MET A 145 10.48 3.06 -8.68
CA MET A 145 10.35 2.49 -10.03
C MET A 145 9.80 1.06 -10.00
N ALA A 146 10.29 0.20 -9.09
CA ALA A 146 9.74 -1.13 -8.89
C ALA A 146 8.25 -1.08 -8.50
N ASN A 147 7.87 -0.21 -7.55
CA ASN A 147 6.47 -0.03 -7.18
C ASN A 147 5.60 0.39 -8.36
N ARG A 148 6.10 1.26 -9.24
CA ARG A 148 5.39 1.66 -10.46
C ARG A 148 5.14 0.48 -11.39
N TYR A 149 6.17 -0.32 -11.68
CA TYR A 149 6.01 -1.51 -12.54
C TYR A 149 5.04 -2.54 -11.94
N TYR A 150 5.19 -2.86 -10.65
CA TYR A 150 4.28 -3.80 -10.00
C TYR A 150 2.85 -3.25 -9.86
N ALA A 151 2.67 -1.94 -9.69
CA ALA A 151 1.34 -1.32 -9.69
C ALA A 151 0.66 -1.46 -11.06
N PHE A 152 1.35 -1.18 -12.16
CA PHE A 152 0.79 -1.39 -13.51
C PHE A 152 0.50 -2.86 -13.81
N ALA A 153 1.38 -3.79 -13.39
CA ALA A 153 1.12 -5.21 -13.55
C ALA A 153 -0.12 -5.67 -12.75
N ALA A 154 -0.23 -5.25 -11.48
CA ALA A 154 -1.39 -5.56 -10.65
C ALA A 154 -2.68 -4.93 -11.21
N ALA A 155 -2.60 -3.71 -11.74
CA ALA A 155 -3.72 -3.04 -12.38
C ALA A 155 -4.20 -3.76 -13.64
N ASN A 156 -3.27 -4.27 -14.46
CA ASN A 156 -3.60 -5.12 -15.61
C ASN A 156 -4.31 -6.41 -15.19
N ALA A 157 -3.84 -7.07 -14.13
CA ALA A 157 -4.48 -8.29 -13.62
C ALA A 157 -5.86 -8.05 -12.99
N ALA A 158 -6.12 -6.84 -12.47
CA ALA A 158 -7.35 -6.45 -11.81
C ALA A 158 -8.32 -5.63 -12.67
N GLU A 159 -7.90 -5.26 -13.89
CA GLU A 159 -8.65 -4.39 -14.81
C GLU A 159 -9.04 -3.02 -14.20
N CYS A 160 -8.09 -2.37 -13.51
CA CYS A 160 -8.33 -1.09 -12.83
C CYS A 160 -7.34 0.02 -13.25
N THR A 161 -7.63 1.26 -12.88
CA THR A 161 -6.78 2.42 -13.20
C THR A 161 -5.63 2.59 -12.20
N VAL A 162 -4.51 3.13 -12.68
CA VAL A 162 -3.39 3.58 -11.83
C VAL A 162 -3.34 5.10 -11.82
N HIS A 163 -3.42 5.69 -10.62
CA HIS A 163 -3.32 7.12 -10.38
C HIS A 163 -1.98 7.43 -9.72
N ILE A 164 -1.06 8.05 -10.46
CA ILE A 164 0.27 8.43 -9.93
C ILE A 164 0.23 9.85 -9.39
N LEU A 165 0.38 9.99 -8.08
CA LEU A 165 0.51 11.27 -7.39
C LEU A 165 1.98 11.54 -7.14
N SER A 166 2.60 12.27 -8.07
CA SER A 166 4.00 12.68 -7.94
C SER A 166 4.13 14.03 -7.25
N PHE A 167 4.88 14.02 -6.15
CA PHE A 167 5.33 15.20 -5.41
C PHE A 167 6.82 15.49 -5.62
N ARG A 168 7.42 14.90 -6.65
CA ARG A 168 8.82 15.18 -7.04
C ARG A 168 8.97 16.63 -7.48
N GLY A 169 10.05 17.29 -7.04
CA GLY A 169 10.33 18.69 -7.31
C GLY A 169 9.31 19.66 -6.70
N LYS A 170 8.44 19.20 -5.79
CA LYS A 170 7.45 20.04 -5.12
C LYS A 170 7.88 20.21 -3.66
N PRO A 171 8.41 21.38 -3.26
CA PRO A 171 8.72 21.62 -1.85
C PRO A 171 7.42 21.75 -1.05
N GLN A 172 7.43 21.24 0.19
CA GLN A 172 6.33 21.49 1.13
C GLN A 172 6.46 22.90 1.72
N SER A 173 5.36 23.64 1.72
CA SER A 173 5.20 24.93 2.40
C SER A 173 4.91 24.76 3.91
N ARG A 174 4.35 23.61 4.31
CA ARG A 174 4.00 23.29 5.69
C ARG A 174 4.08 21.77 5.97
N PRO A 175 4.16 21.35 7.25
CA PRO A 175 4.20 19.93 7.59
C PRO A 175 3.01 19.16 7.03
N PHE A 176 3.28 18.00 6.42
CA PHE A 176 2.30 17.05 5.88
C PHE A 176 1.44 17.54 4.71
N GLU A 177 1.78 18.65 4.07
CA GLU A 177 1.04 19.21 2.93
C GLU A 177 0.79 18.17 1.82
N HIS A 178 1.82 17.42 1.42
CA HIS A 178 1.65 16.39 0.39
C HIS A 178 0.72 15.26 0.82
N ALA A 179 0.71 14.93 2.11
CA ALA A 179 -0.19 13.90 2.64
C ALA A 179 -1.64 14.37 2.62
N GLU A 180 -1.88 15.65 2.92
CA GLU A 180 -3.19 16.28 2.78
C GLU A 180 -3.66 16.32 1.31
N MET A 181 -2.78 16.75 0.39
CA MET A 181 -3.09 16.76 -1.05
C MET A 181 -3.42 15.36 -1.59
N ALA A 182 -2.66 14.34 -1.18
CA ALA A 182 -2.95 12.96 -1.55
C ALA A 182 -4.27 12.47 -0.96
N ALA A 183 -4.58 12.84 0.29
CA ALA A 183 -5.84 12.49 0.93
C ALA A 183 -7.03 13.18 0.26
N ASP A 184 -6.90 14.45 -0.16
CA ASP A 184 -7.92 15.16 -0.93
C ASP A 184 -8.20 14.48 -2.26
N TYR A 185 -7.14 14.08 -2.97
CA TYR A 185 -7.28 13.34 -4.21
C TYR A 185 -8.06 12.03 -4.01
N ILE A 186 -7.69 11.24 -3.01
CA ILE A 186 -8.35 9.97 -2.69
C ILE A 186 -9.81 10.20 -2.28
N ALA A 187 -10.09 11.19 -1.43
CA ALA A 187 -11.44 11.52 -1.00
C ALA A 187 -12.33 11.94 -2.18
N ASN A 188 -11.81 12.77 -3.09
CA ASN A 188 -12.54 13.18 -4.29
C ASN A 188 -12.79 12.01 -5.23
N LEU A 189 -11.84 11.08 -5.36
CA LEU A 189 -12.02 9.86 -6.15
C LEU A 189 -13.16 8.99 -5.59
N LEU A 190 -13.19 8.79 -4.26
CA LEU A 190 -14.25 8.06 -3.58
C LEU A 190 -15.62 8.77 -3.73
N LEU A 191 -15.70 10.07 -3.49
CA LEU A 191 -16.93 10.85 -3.62
C LEU A 191 -17.47 10.84 -5.06
N SER A 192 -16.58 10.95 -6.05
CA SER A 192 -16.96 10.87 -7.47
C SER A 192 -17.59 9.52 -7.82
N SER A 193 -17.09 8.43 -7.22
CA SER A 193 -17.66 7.08 -7.42
C SER A 193 -19.05 6.91 -6.82
N ARG A 194 -19.41 7.72 -5.81
CA ARG A 194 -20.75 7.72 -5.18
C ARG A 194 -21.80 8.46 -6.00
N GLY A 195 -21.42 9.15 -7.08
CA GLY A 195 -22.33 10.03 -7.83
C GLY A 195 -22.68 11.34 -7.11
N LEU A 196 -21.94 11.68 -6.04
CA LEU A 196 -22.08 12.92 -5.31
C LEU A 196 -21.10 13.94 -5.91
N ARG A 197 -21.62 14.86 -6.74
CA ARG A 197 -20.93 16.09 -7.16
C ARG A 197 -21.68 17.29 -6.61
#